data_AF-A0A7S3CQM2-F1
#
_entry.id   AF-A0A7S3CQM2-F1
#
_cell.length_a   1.000
_cell.length_b   1.000
_cell.length_c   1.000
_cell.angle_alpha   90.00
_cell.angle_beta   90.00
_cell.angle_gamma   90.00
#
_symmetry.space_group_name_H-M   'P 1'
#
loop_
_entity.id
_entity.type
_entity.pdbx_description
1 polymer ?
#
loop_
_entity_poly.entity_id
_entity_poly.type
_entity_poly.pdbx_seq_one_letter_code
_entity_poly.pdbx_strand_id
1 'polypeptide(L)'
;MEGKSKIQEFSNLRISAFDSEGNEYSTVNDLWNRELDPLMIELEKKNSQNQVEGERIGNKENWYKKQVEYWDAQPATIDGVLGGYGKYHCMEAEYSAKVLSDYITHIPSRKRAFEVGGGIGRISKSILKEIFEEIDILDQ
;
A
#
# COMPACT_ATOMS: atom_id res chain seq x y z
N MET A 1 -10.56 24.63 20.41
CA MET A 1 -9.62 23.52 20.68
C MET A 1 -9.41 22.80 19.37
N GLU A 2 -8.33 23.09 18.67
CA GLU A 2 -7.98 22.38 17.42
C GLU A 2 -7.68 20.93 17.76
N GLY A 3 -8.52 20.01 17.28
CA GLY A 3 -8.24 18.59 17.35
C GLY A 3 -7.08 18.30 16.41
N LYS A 4 -5.88 18.10 16.96
CA LYS A 4 -4.80 17.46 16.22
C LYS A 4 -5.35 16.17 15.63
N SER A 5 -5.18 15.95 14.33
CA SER A 5 -5.69 14.72 13.71
C SER A 5 -4.99 13.53 14.37
N LYS A 6 -5.70 12.41 14.58
CA LYS A 6 -5.12 11.19 15.15
C LYS A 6 -3.82 10.74 14.46
N ILE A 7 -3.62 11.13 13.20
CA ILE A 7 -2.41 10.84 12.42
C ILE A 7 -1.17 11.53 13.01
N GLN A 8 -1.30 12.75 13.56
CA GLN A 8 -0.19 13.44 14.23
C GLN A 8 0.22 12.75 15.54
N GLU A 9 -0.66 11.96 16.15
CA GLU A 9 -0.41 11.28 17.43
C GLU A 9 0.54 10.09 17.27
N PHE A 10 0.49 9.38 16.14
CA PHE A 10 1.27 8.16 15.92
C PHE A 10 2.60 8.38 15.20
N SER A 11 2.80 9.53 14.55
CA SER A 11 3.94 9.75 13.67
C SER A 11 5.30 9.79 14.38
N ASN A 12 5.29 10.18 15.67
CA ASN A 12 6.46 10.20 16.56
C ASN A 12 6.53 9.02 17.52
N LEU A 13 5.62 8.05 17.40
CA LEU A 13 5.69 6.84 18.22
C LEU A 13 6.97 6.10 17.87
N ARG A 14 7.76 5.75 18.90
CA ARG A 14 8.98 4.98 18.70
C ARG A 14 8.63 3.58 18.23
N ILE A 15 9.22 3.19 17.11
CA ILE A 15 9.13 1.87 16.50
C ILE A 15 10.54 1.35 16.26
N SER A 16 10.71 0.03 16.20
CA SER A 16 11.88 -0.59 15.60
C SER A 16 11.41 -1.20 14.29
N ALA A 17 11.66 -0.48 13.18
CA ALA A 17 11.22 -0.88 11.85
C ALA A 17 12.41 -0.85 10.88
N PHE A 18 12.40 -1.76 9.91
CA PHE A 18 13.45 -1.90 8.91
C PHE A 18 12.84 -1.98 7.51
N ASP A 19 13.52 -1.42 6.51
CA ASP A 19 13.19 -1.71 5.12
C ASP A 19 13.87 -3.01 4.63
N SER A 20 13.57 -3.41 3.40
CA SER A 20 14.13 -4.63 2.78
C SER A 20 15.64 -4.59 2.57
N GLU A 21 16.28 -3.43 2.70
CA GLU A 21 17.72 -3.23 2.60
C GLU A 21 18.38 -3.21 4.00
N GLY A 22 17.59 -3.37 5.07
CA GLY A 22 18.06 -3.41 6.44
C GLY A 22 18.25 -2.03 7.08
N ASN A 23 17.77 -0.95 6.45
CA ASN A 23 17.84 0.36 7.08
C ASN A 23 16.83 0.50 8.21
N GLU A 24 17.26 1.03 9.34
CA GLU A 24 16.41 1.22 10.52
C GLU A 24 15.68 2.57 10.53
N TYR A 25 14.45 2.57 11.03
CA TYR A 25 13.61 3.73 11.30
C TYR A 25 13.13 3.70 12.76
N SER A 26 13.40 4.77 13.50
CA SER A 26 12.99 4.90 14.90
C SER A 26 11.56 5.43 15.06
N THR A 27 11.03 6.09 14.03
CA THR A 27 9.66 6.61 13.95
C THR A 27 9.13 6.54 12.51
N VAL A 28 7.81 6.65 12.33
CA VAL A 28 7.20 6.77 11.00
C VAL A 28 7.64 8.06 10.30
N ASN A 29 7.89 9.14 11.05
CA ASN A 29 8.43 10.37 10.49
C ASN A 29 9.84 10.20 9.93
N ASP A 30 10.69 9.38 10.56
CA ASP A 30 12.03 9.10 10.02
C ASP A 30 11.94 8.43 8.64
N LEU A 31 10.98 7.51 8.48
CA LEU A 31 10.69 6.87 7.19
C LEU A 31 10.24 7.90 6.16
N TRP A 32 9.24 8.73 6.48
CA TRP A 32 8.72 9.70 5.51
C TRP A 32 9.71 10.82 5.18
N ASN A 33 10.48 11.30 6.16
CA ASN A 33 11.53 12.28 5.91
C ASN A 33 12.57 11.73 4.94
N ARG A 34 12.98 10.46 5.11
CA ARG A 34 13.92 9.83 4.19
C ARG A 34 13.33 9.62 2.79
N GLU A 35 12.11 9.09 2.70
CA GLU A 35 11.51 8.66 1.43
C GLU A 35 10.90 9.82 0.61
N LEU A 36 10.56 10.95 1.26
CA LEU A 36 9.87 12.08 0.61
C LEU A 36 10.69 13.38 0.56
N ASP A 37 11.61 13.62 1.50
CA ASP A 37 12.40 14.86 1.59
C ASP A 37 13.84 14.63 2.10
N PRO A 38 14.72 14.01 1.29
CA PRO A 38 16.04 13.56 1.73
C PRO A 38 17.06 14.70 1.91
N LEU A 39 16.69 15.96 1.61
CA LEU A 39 17.63 17.07 1.42
C LEU A 39 18.46 17.42 2.66
N MET A 40 17.99 17.14 3.88
CA MET A 40 18.71 17.53 5.11
C MET A 40 19.58 16.42 5.71
N ILE A 41 19.18 15.15 5.60
CA ILE A 41 19.88 14.05 6.29
C ILE A 41 21.13 13.60 5.52
N GLU A 42 21.17 13.76 4.19
CA GLU A 42 22.31 13.36 3.36
C GLU A 42 23.42 14.42 3.21
N LEU A 43 23.12 15.71 3.34
CA LEU A 43 24.17 16.74 3.38
C LEU A 43 25.07 16.56 4.61
N GLU A 44 24.49 16.14 5.74
CA GLU A 44 25.24 15.85 6.96
C GLU A 44 25.97 14.49 6.89
N LYS A 45 25.37 13.47 6.27
CA LYS A 45 25.96 12.12 6.21
C LYS A 45 26.99 11.92 5.10
N LYS A 46 26.97 12.68 4.00
CA LYS A 46 28.07 12.67 3.00
C LYS A 46 29.43 13.12 3.57
N ASN A 47 29.45 13.79 4.73
CA ASN A 47 30.66 14.13 5.46
C ASN A 47 31.15 13.03 6.43
N SER A 48 30.41 11.93 6.59
CA SER A 48 30.75 10.82 7.49
C SER A 48 30.94 9.54 6.67
N GLN A 49 32.10 8.90 6.78
CA GLN A 49 32.57 7.75 5.97
C GLN A 49 31.77 6.43 6.09
N ASN A 50 30.50 6.46 6.50
CA ASN A 50 29.66 5.25 6.55
C ASN A 50 28.79 5.18 5.30
N GLN A 51 29.20 4.34 4.37
CA GLN A 51 28.47 3.98 3.16
C GLN A 51 27.05 3.50 3.51
N VAL A 52 26.05 4.11 2.88
CA VAL A 52 24.72 3.52 2.72
C VAL A 52 24.71 2.98 1.30
N GLU A 53 24.79 1.67 1.11
CA GLU A 53 24.65 1.05 -0.22
C GLU A 53 23.19 1.13 -0.67
N GLY A 54 22.95 1.65 -1.89
CA GLY A 54 21.64 1.73 -2.56
C GLY A 54 21.23 3.17 -2.95
N GLU A 55 20.85 3.40 -4.22
CA GLU A 55 20.25 4.66 -4.67
C GLU A 55 18.85 4.84 -4.06
N ARG A 56 18.76 5.40 -2.85
CA ARG A 56 17.49 5.89 -2.29
C ARG A 56 17.57 7.34 -1.91
N ILE A 57 17.58 8.18 -2.95
CA ILE A 57 17.22 9.59 -2.90
C ILE A 57 15.80 9.70 -3.50
N GLY A 58 14.78 9.46 -2.68
CA GLY A 58 13.39 9.58 -3.10
C GLY A 58 12.88 10.98 -2.82
N ASN A 59 12.37 11.68 -3.84
CA ASN A 59 11.36 12.70 -3.59
C ASN A 59 9.98 12.02 -3.72
N LYS A 60 8.91 12.76 -3.37
CA LYS A 60 7.54 12.26 -3.51
C LYS A 60 7.25 11.66 -4.90
N GLU A 61 7.77 12.24 -5.97
CA GLU A 61 7.56 11.74 -7.33
C GLU A 61 8.20 10.37 -7.54
N ASN A 62 9.47 10.20 -7.13
CA ASN A 62 10.19 8.93 -7.21
C ASN A 62 9.54 7.83 -6.36
N TRP A 63 9.00 8.17 -5.19
CA TRP A 63 8.28 7.22 -4.33
C TRP A 63 7.09 6.58 -5.07
N TYR A 64 6.25 7.39 -5.73
CA TYR A 64 5.11 6.87 -6.49
C TYR A 64 5.52 6.26 -7.84
N LYS A 65 6.51 6.85 -8.53
CA LYS A 65 6.99 6.37 -9.84
C LYS A 65 7.48 4.93 -9.78
N LYS A 66 8.25 4.57 -8.75
CA LYS A 66 8.76 3.20 -8.55
C LYS A 66 7.62 2.17 -8.45
N GLN A 67 6.48 2.54 -7.85
CA GLN A 67 5.32 1.65 -7.73
C GLN A 67 4.63 1.45 -9.08
N VAL A 68 4.46 2.52 -9.87
CA VAL A 68 3.90 2.43 -11.22
C VAL A 68 4.76 1.53 -12.10
N GLU A 69 6.08 1.79 -12.14
CA GLU A 69 7.03 1.00 -12.93
C GLU A 69 7.04 -0.49 -12.53
N TYR A 70 6.93 -0.78 -11.23
CA TYR A 70 6.85 -2.15 -10.74
C TYR A 70 5.58 -2.87 -11.21
N TRP A 71 4.43 -2.23 -11.08
CA TRP A 71 3.13 -2.82 -11.45
C TRP A 71 2.92 -2.92 -12.95
N ASP A 72 3.43 -1.97 -13.75
CA ASP A 72 3.41 -2.03 -15.21
C ASP A 72 4.20 -3.22 -15.76
N ALA A 73 5.21 -3.70 -15.02
CA ALA A 73 6.00 -4.87 -15.37
C ALA A 73 5.35 -6.21 -14.94
N GLN A 74 4.31 -6.19 -14.10
CA GLN A 74 3.65 -7.42 -13.65
C GLN A 74 2.71 -7.98 -14.72
N PRO A 75 2.65 -9.32 -14.90
CA PRO A 75 1.66 -9.91 -15.79
C PRO A 75 0.23 -9.64 -15.29
N ALA A 76 -0.67 -9.26 -16.21
CA ALA A 76 -2.10 -9.09 -15.95
C ALA A 76 -2.82 -10.45 -15.72
N THR A 77 -2.44 -11.14 -14.65
CA THR A 77 -2.91 -12.47 -14.25
C THR A 77 -3.14 -12.52 -12.75
N ILE A 78 -3.90 -13.51 -12.27
CA ILE A 78 -4.11 -13.73 -10.83
C ILE A 78 -2.77 -13.90 -10.10
N ASP A 79 -1.82 -14.59 -10.71
CA ASP A 79 -0.51 -14.83 -10.11
C ASP A 79 0.34 -13.56 -10.07
N GLY A 80 0.30 -12.74 -11.14
CA GLY A 80 1.01 -11.46 -11.20
C GLY A 80 0.51 -10.45 -10.16
N VAL A 81 -0.81 -10.25 -10.05
CA VAL A 81 -1.38 -9.33 -9.04
C VAL A 81 -1.24 -9.83 -7.60
N LEU A 82 -0.93 -11.13 -7.41
CA LEU A 82 -0.64 -11.74 -6.11
C LEU A 82 0.86 -12.03 -5.91
N GLY A 83 1.75 -11.55 -6.79
CA GLY A 83 3.20 -11.71 -6.65
C GLY A 83 3.67 -13.17 -6.55
N GLY A 84 3.09 -14.09 -7.33
CA GLY A 84 3.43 -15.52 -7.32
C GLY A 84 2.59 -16.39 -6.36
N TYR A 85 1.59 -15.80 -5.71
CA TYR A 85 0.73 -16.48 -4.73
C TYR A 85 -0.65 -16.86 -5.30
N GLY A 86 -0.79 -17.00 -6.63
CA GLY A 86 -2.06 -17.24 -7.30
C GLY A 86 -2.82 -18.49 -6.81
N LYS A 87 -2.10 -19.51 -6.34
CA LYS A 87 -2.69 -20.75 -5.79
C LYS A 87 -3.58 -20.54 -4.56
N TYR A 88 -3.44 -19.42 -3.85
CA TYR A 88 -4.25 -19.08 -2.68
C TYR A 88 -5.51 -18.27 -3.02
N HIS A 89 -5.68 -17.88 -4.28
CA HIS A 89 -6.76 -16.98 -4.72
C HIS A 89 -8.15 -17.46 -4.28
N CYS A 90 -8.50 -18.72 -4.53
CA CYS A 90 -9.85 -19.22 -4.23
C CYS A 90 -10.13 -19.17 -2.71
N MET A 91 -9.18 -19.65 -1.90
CA MET A 91 -9.31 -19.67 -0.44
C MET A 91 -9.41 -18.24 0.13
N GLU A 92 -8.58 -17.31 -0.35
CA GLU A 92 -8.64 -15.91 0.07
C GLU A 92 -9.99 -15.29 -0.32
N ALA A 93 -10.44 -15.48 -1.55
CA ALA A 93 -11.70 -14.90 -2.03
C ALA A 93 -12.92 -15.44 -1.27
N GLU A 94 -12.98 -16.75 -1.01
CA GLU A 94 -14.04 -17.38 -0.22
C GLU A 94 -14.09 -16.84 1.21
N TYR A 95 -12.93 -16.68 1.85
CA TYR A 95 -12.87 -16.14 3.21
C TYR A 95 -13.28 -14.67 3.26
N SER A 96 -12.79 -13.85 2.33
CA SER A 96 -13.17 -12.44 2.19
C SER A 96 -14.67 -12.27 1.92
N ALA A 97 -15.27 -13.11 1.07
CA ALA A 97 -16.71 -13.11 0.82
C ALA A 97 -17.52 -13.46 2.09
N LYS A 98 -17.04 -14.42 2.88
CA LYS A 98 -17.65 -14.77 4.17
C LYS A 98 -17.61 -13.60 5.15
N VAL A 99 -16.44 -12.96 5.31
CA VAL A 99 -16.30 -11.78 6.18
C VAL A 99 -17.24 -10.67 5.71
N LEU A 100 -17.28 -10.37 4.41
CA LEU A 100 -18.18 -9.34 3.87
C LEU A 100 -19.66 -9.69 4.12
N SER A 101 -20.03 -10.97 4.02
CA SER A 101 -21.39 -11.44 4.32
C SER A 101 -21.78 -11.17 5.78
N ASP A 102 -20.85 -11.28 6.73
CA ASP A 102 -21.14 -10.99 8.15
C ASP A 102 -21.49 -9.51 8.39
N TYR A 103 -21.02 -8.61 7.51
CA TYR A 103 -21.30 -7.17 7.58
C TYR A 103 -22.38 -6.69 6.62
N ILE A 104 -22.94 -7.56 5.76
CA ILE A 104 -23.82 -7.13 4.66
C ILE A 104 -25.10 -6.44 5.13
N THR A 105 -25.55 -6.73 6.35
CA THR A 105 -26.72 -6.11 6.99
C THR A 105 -26.44 -4.70 7.50
N HIS A 106 -25.16 -4.33 7.65
CA HIS A 106 -24.72 -3.01 8.09
C HIS A 106 -24.39 -2.08 6.91
N ILE A 107 -24.36 -2.60 5.68
CA ILE A 107 -24.12 -1.80 4.49
C ILE A 107 -25.43 -1.12 4.08
N PRO A 108 -25.45 0.21 3.88
CA PRO A 108 -26.68 0.95 3.62
C PRO A 108 -27.34 0.64 2.27
N SER A 109 -26.57 0.11 1.31
CA SER A 109 -27.04 -0.17 -0.05
C SER A 109 -26.14 -1.19 -0.75
N ARG A 110 -26.72 -1.96 -1.66
CA ARG A 110 -26.03 -2.90 -2.56
C ARG A 110 -26.01 -2.42 -4.02
N LYS A 111 -26.36 -1.16 -4.27
CA LYS A 111 -26.42 -0.62 -5.64
C LYS A 111 -25.05 -0.51 -6.28
N ARG A 112 -24.05 -0.04 -5.54
CA ARG A 112 -22.73 0.26 -6.12
C ARG A 112 -21.60 0.00 -5.14
N ALA A 113 -20.55 -0.64 -5.63
CA ALA A 113 -19.25 -0.75 -4.97
C ALA A 113 -18.17 0.02 -5.75
N PHE A 114 -17.10 0.40 -5.05
CA PHE A 114 -15.92 1.01 -5.64
C PHE A 114 -14.68 0.21 -5.23
N GLU A 115 -14.02 -0.42 -6.20
CA GLU A 115 -12.76 -1.16 -5.99
C GLU A 115 -11.58 -0.24 -6.34
N VAL A 116 -10.75 0.06 -5.34
CA VAL A 116 -9.54 0.86 -5.49
C VAL A 116 -8.33 -0.06 -5.57
N GLY A 117 -7.44 0.18 -6.54
CA GLY A 117 -6.31 -0.72 -6.81
C GLY A 117 -6.80 -2.05 -7.39
N GLY A 118 -7.81 -2.00 -8.25
CA GLY A 118 -8.51 -3.20 -8.70
C GLY A 118 -7.72 -4.08 -9.67
N GLY A 119 -6.66 -3.54 -10.30
CA GLY A 119 -5.87 -4.24 -11.30
C GLY A 119 -6.77 -4.94 -12.33
N ILE A 120 -6.62 -6.27 -12.45
CA ILE A 120 -7.43 -7.07 -13.38
C ILE A 120 -8.90 -7.33 -12.93
N GLY A 121 -9.38 -6.66 -11.90
CA GLY A 121 -10.73 -6.82 -11.35
C GLY A 121 -10.95 -8.15 -10.63
N ARG A 122 -9.91 -8.64 -9.94
CA ARG A 122 -9.95 -9.95 -9.26
C ARG A 122 -11.02 -9.99 -8.18
N ILE A 123 -11.07 -8.98 -7.30
CA ILE A 123 -12.03 -8.91 -6.19
C ILE A 123 -13.44 -8.60 -6.72
N SER A 124 -13.56 -7.69 -7.69
CA SER A 124 -14.80 -7.46 -8.43
C SER A 124 -15.41 -8.76 -8.92
N LYS A 125 -14.61 -9.58 -9.60
CA LYS A 125 -15.07 -10.82 -10.22
C LYS A 125 -15.39 -11.94 -9.22
N SER A 126 -14.57 -12.10 -8.18
CA SER A 126 -14.70 -13.23 -7.26
C SER A 126 -15.61 -12.97 -6.06
N ILE A 127 -15.85 -11.69 -5.70
CA ILE A 127 -16.57 -11.33 -4.48
C ILE A 127 -17.67 -10.31 -4.78
N LEU A 128 -17.33 -9.13 -5.32
CA LEU A 128 -18.25 -7.99 -5.31
C LEU A 128 -19.44 -8.19 -6.27
N LYS A 129 -19.24 -8.83 -7.42
CA LYS A 129 -20.29 -9.02 -8.43
C LYS A 129 -21.47 -9.87 -7.96
N GLU A 130 -21.29 -10.67 -6.91
CA GLU A 130 -22.35 -11.50 -6.33
C GLU A 130 -23.24 -10.68 -5.37
N ILE A 131 -22.82 -9.46 -5.03
CA ILE A 131 -23.40 -8.65 -3.97
C ILE A 131 -23.94 -7.33 -4.50
N PHE A 132 -23.20 -6.67 -5.39
CA PHE A 132 -23.49 -5.32 -5.86
C PHE A 132 -24.00 -5.29 -7.30
N GLU A 133 -24.96 -4.40 -7.59
CA GLU A 133 -25.54 -4.22 -8.93
C GLU A 133 -24.52 -3.63 -9.91
N GLU A 134 -23.73 -2.66 -9.45
CA GLU A 134 -22.71 -1.97 -10.22
C GLU A 134 -21.38 -1.93 -9.46
N ILE A 135 -20.27 -1.99 -10.19
CA ILE A 135 -18.93 -1.91 -9.62
C ILE A 135 -18.10 -0.95 -10.47
N ASP A 136 -17.64 0.13 -9.84
CA ASP A 136 -16.62 1.00 -10.42
C ASP A 136 -15.25 0.47 -10.00
N ILE A 137 -14.34 0.35 -10.96
CA ILE A 137 -12.96 -0.12 -10.72
C ILE A 137 -12.02 1.03 -11.04
N LEU A 138 -11.23 1.44 -10.03
CA LEU A 138 -10.09 2.32 -10.21
C LEU A 138 -8.81 1.49 -10.15
N ASP A 139 -8.09 1.49 -11.27
CA ASP A 139 -6.69 1.06 -11.33
C ASP A 139 -5.76 2.28 -11.24
N GLN A 140 -4.45 2.04 -11.13
CA GLN A 140 -3.40 3.04 -10.95
C GLN A 140 -3.37 4.16 -12.00
#